data_AF-J9ECM2-F1
#
_entry.id   AF-J9ECM2-F1
#
_cell.length_a   1.000
_cell.length_b   1.000
_cell.length_c   1.000
_cell.angle_alpha   90.00
_cell.angle_beta   90.00
_cell.angle_gamma   90.00
#
_symmetry.space_group_name_H-M   'P 1'
#
loop_
_entity.id
_entity.type
_entity.pdbx_description
1 polymer ?
#
loop_
_entity_poly.entity_id
_entity_poly.type
_entity_poly.pdbx_seq_one_letter_code
_entity_poly.pdbx_strand_id
1 'polypeptide(L)'
;QPLCARFRALFILRNIGCDRSVEWIGRCFDDSSALLKHELAYCLGQTQNEAAIPILESVLQDENQEIIVRHEAGEALGAIGSCSSAA
;
A
#
# COMPACT_ATOMS: atom_id res chain seq x y z
N GLN A 1 8.86 9.78 -14.13
CA GLN A 1 9.79 10.20 -13.05
C GLN A 1 10.76 9.06 -12.79
N PRO A 2 12.04 9.31 -12.46
CA PRO A 2 12.98 8.27 -12.09
C PRO A 2 12.48 7.45 -10.90
N LEU A 3 12.81 6.15 -10.86
CA LEU A 3 12.34 5.23 -9.83
C LEU A 3 12.66 5.72 -8.40
N CYS A 4 13.88 6.21 -8.16
CA CYS A 4 14.29 6.74 -6.87
C CYS A 4 13.44 7.94 -6.41
N ALA A 5 13.01 8.80 -7.34
CA ALA A 5 12.16 9.94 -7.00
C ALA A 5 10.75 9.50 -6.58
N ARG A 6 10.24 8.43 -7.19
CA ARG A 6 8.94 7.84 -6.85
C ARG A 6 8.96 7.17 -5.48
N PHE A 7 10.00 6.40 -5.16
CA PHE A 7 10.20 5.86 -3.80
C PHE A 7 10.29 6.97 -2.75
N ARG A 8 11.02 8.04 -3.05
CA ARG A 8 11.10 9.19 -2.14
C ARG A 8 9.71 9.80 -1.88
N ALA A 9 8.91 9.99 -2.93
CA ALA A 9 7.56 10.52 -2.78
C ALA A 9 6.66 9.58 -1.96
N LEU A 10 6.71 8.27 -2.24
CA LEU A 10 5.98 7.25 -1.50
C LEU A 10 6.30 7.31 0.01
N PHE A 11 7.58 7.32 0.36
CA PHE A 11 8.00 7.35 1.76
C PHE A 11 7.62 8.64 2.49
N ILE A 12 7.55 9.77 1.78
CA ILE A 12 7.02 11.02 2.34
C ILE A 12 5.53 10.88 2.62
N LEU A 13 4.74 10.35 1.67
CA LEU A 13 3.30 10.15 1.84
C LEU A 13 2.98 9.19 2.98
N ARG A 14 3.71 8.07 3.07
CA ARG A 14 3.60 7.11 4.18
C ARG A 14 3.84 7.80 5.53
N ASN A 15 4.89 8.61 5.65
CA ASN A 15 5.20 9.32 6.90
C ASN A 15 4.13 10.33 7.30
N ILE A 16 3.38 10.88 6.34
CA ILE A 16 2.22 11.74 6.61
C ILE A 16 1.03 10.91 7.09
N GLY A 17 0.78 9.74 6.47
CA GLY A 17 -0.16 8.71 6.97
C GLY A 17 -1.65 9.07 7.02
N CYS A 18 -2.05 10.29 6.65
CA CYS A 18 -3.46 10.69 6.62
C CYS A 18 -4.22 10.06 5.45
N ASP A 19 -5.55 10.08 5.51
CA ASP A 19 -6.43 9.47 4.50
C ASP A 19 -6.14 9.95 3.08
N ARG A 20 -5.79 11.24 2.94
CA ARG A 20 -5.40 11.81 1.65
C ARG A 20 -4.09 11.23 1.14
N SER A 21 -3.12 10.96 2.00
CA SER A 21 -1.87 10.28 1.61
C SER A 21 -2.14 8.85 1.19
N VAL A 22 -2.98 8.13 1.94
CA VAL A 22 -3.43 6.77 1.61
C VAL A 22 -4.10 6.72 0.25
N GLU A 23 -5.02 7.66 -0.02
CA GLU A 23 -5.69 7.80 -1.32
C GLU A 23 -4.68 8.00 -2.47
N TRP A 24 -3.69 8.89 -2.28
CA TRP A 24 -2.67 9.13 -3.30
C TRP A 24 -1.76 7.92 -3.54
N ILE A 25 -1.38 7.19 -2.49
CA ILE A 25 -0.60 5.96 -2.63
C ILE A 25 -1.41 4.90 -3.39
N GLY A 26 -2.70 4.73 -3.04
CA GLY A 26 -3.58 3.75 -3.68
C GLY A 26 -3.81 3.98 -5.17
N ARG A 27 -3.66 5.21 -5.67
CA ARG A 27 -3.77 5.51 -7.11
C ARG A 27 -2.58 5.05 -7.94
N CYS A 28 -1.50 4.59 -7.32
CA CYS A 28 -0.23 4.28 -8.01
C CYS A 28 -0.05 2.77 -8.32
N PHE A 29 -1.05 1.92 -8.08
CA PHE A 29 -0.98 0.48 -8.34
C PHE A 29 -1.08 0.09 -9.83
N ASP A 30 -1.19 1.06 -10.72
CA ASP A 30 -1.08 0.90 -12.17
C ASP A 30 0.36 1.04 -12.70
N ASP A 31 1.34 1.22 -11.80
CA ASP A 31 2.72 1.40 -12.21
C ASP A 31 3.35 0.13 -12.78
N SER A 32 4.18 0.30 -13.82
CA SER A 32 4.94 -0.78 -14.47
C SER A 32 5.94 -1.52 -13.56
N SER A 33 6.34 -0.94 -12.43
CA SER A 33 7.31 -1.54 -11.52
C SER A 33 6.61 -2.37 -10.45
N ALA A 34 6.65 -3.70 -10.59
CA ALA A 34 6.18 -4.62 -9.56
C ALA A 34 6.83 -4.36 -8.19
N LEU A 35 8.12 -3.99 -8.18
CA LEU A 35 8.83 -3.63 -6.95
C LEU A 35 8.24 -2.36 -6.29
N LEU A 36 7.91 -1.32 -7.06
CA LEU A 36 7.25 -0.16 -6.45
C LEU A 36 5.85 -0.55 -5.94
N LYS A 37 5.07 -1.29 -6.73
CA LYS A 37 3.72 -1.70 -6.32
C LYS A 37 3.70 -2.51 -5.03
N HIS A 38 4.66 -3.43 -4.87
CA HIS A 38 4.92 -4.10 -3.60
C HIS A 38 5.14 -3.07 -2.48
N GLU A 39 6.04 -2.11 -2.67
CA GLU A 39 6.32 -1.10 -1.66
C GLU A 39 5.11 -0.18 -1.35
N LEU A 40 4.22 0.06 -2.32
CA LEU A 40 2.97 0.80 -2.09
C LEU A 40 2.12 0.05 -1.06
N ALA A 41 1.90 -1.26 -1.25
CA ALA A 41 1.14 -2.10 -0.33
C ALA A 41 1.78 -2.16 1.05
N TYR A 42 3.10 -2.37 1.10
CA TYR A 42 3.88 -2.37 2.34
C TYR A 42 3.71 -1.04 3.10
N CYS A 43 3.89 0.10 2.41
CA CYS A 43 3.74 1.42 3.01
C CYS A 43 2.32 1.68 3.51
N LEU A 44 1.29 1.25 2.76
CA LEU A 44 -0.11 1.35 3.20
C LEU A 44 -0.33 0.59 4.52
N GLY A 45 0.18 -0.64 4.62
CA GLY A 45 0.16 -1.40 5.86
C GLY A 45 0.86 -0.66 7.01
N GLN A 46 2.04 -0.09 6.78
CA GLN A 46 2.78 0.67 7.78
C GLN A 46 2.06 1.92 8.31
N THR A 47 1.14 2.51 7.53
CA THR A 47 0.37 3.66 8.01
C THR A 47 -0.59 3.31 9.14
N GLN A 48 -0.97 2.04 9.28
CA GLN A 48 -2.01 1.56 10.21
C GLN A 48 -3.36 2.30 10.04
N ASN A 49 -3.57 2.97 8.90
CA ASN A 49 -4.77 3.73 8.61
C ASN A 49 -5.80 2.82 7.94
N GLU A 50 -6.98 2.66 8.57
CA GLU A 50 -8.06 1.82 8.06
C GLU A 50 -8.59 2.25 6.69
N ALA A 51 -8.39 3.50 6.28
CA ALA A 51 -8.71 3.96 4.93
C ALA A 51 -7.96 3.18 3.83
N ALA A 52 -6.86 2.49 4.19
CA ALA A 52 -6.10 1.65 3.26
C ALA A 52 -6.75 0.29 2.99
N ILE A 53 -7.64 -0.19 3.86
CA ILE A 53 -8.27 -1.51 3.76
C ILE A 53 -8.93 -1.74 2.40
N PRO A 54 -9.88 -0.90 1.92
CA PRO A 54 -10.53 -1.14 0.64
C PRO A 54 -9.57 -1.14 -0.56
N ILE A 55 -8.47 -0.39 -0.47
CA ILE A 55 -7.43 -0.36 -1.51
C ILE A 55 -6.67 -1.69 -1.51
N LEU A 56 -6.22 -2.15 -0.34
CA LEU A 56 -5.45 -3.38 -0.19
C LEU A 56 -6.29 -4.62 -0.53
N GLU A 57 -7.58 -4.65 -0.18
CA GLU A 57 -8.51 -5.72 -0.59
C GLU A 57 -8.64 -5.79 -2.12
N SER A 58 -8.80 -4.64 -2.78
CA SER A 58 -8.84 -4.58 -4.25
C SER A 58 -7.56 -5.11 -4.88
N VAL A 59 -6.39 -4.77 -4.33
CA VAL A 59 -5.09 -5.25 -4.85
C VAL A 59 -4.92 -6.75 -4.62
N LEU A 60 -5.33 -7.27 -3.46
CA LEU A 60 -5.26 -8.69 -3.14
C LEU A 60 -6.14 -9.55 -4.06
N GLN A 61 -7.30 -9.02 -4.45
CA GLN A 61 -8.28 -9.72 -5.30
C GLN A 61 -7.99 -9.60 -6.80
N ASP A 62 -7.19 -8.63 -7.25
CA ASP A 62 -6.88 -8.43 -8.66
C ASP A 62 -5.90 -9.49 -9.19
N GLU A 63 -6.42 -10.43 -9.99
CA GLU A 63 -5.62 -11.49 -10.62
C GLU A 63 -4.60 -10.99 -11.65
N ASN A 64 -4.70 -9.73 -12.09
CA ASN A 64 -3.74 -9.10 -12.99
C ASN A 64 -2.53 -8.50 -12.25
N GLN A 65 -2.61 -8.34 -10.93
CA GLN A 65 -1.46 -7.91 -10.13
C GLN A 65 -0.47 -9.06 -9.94
N GLU A 66 0.82 -8.72 -9.85
CA GLU A 66 1.86 -9.70 -9.63
C GLU A 66 1.69 -10.36 -8.25
N ILE A 67 2.02 -11.65 -8.17
CA ILE A 67 1.87 -12.46 -6.94
C ILE A 67 2.53 -11.78 -5.73
N ILE A 68 3.70 -11.16 -5.93
CA ILE A 68 4.44 -10.46 -4.87
C ILE A 68 3.69 -9.23 -4.33
N VAL A 69 2.96 -8.52 -5.20
CA VAL A 69 2.16 -7.35 -4.80
C VAL A 69 0.93 -7.80 -4.02
N ARG A 70 0.28 -8.88 -4.47
CA ARG A 70 -0.88 -9.47 -3.79
C ARG A 70 -0.50 -10.04 -2.42
N HIS A 71 0.66 -10.70 -2.32
CA HIS A 71 1.20 -11.20 -1.05
C HIS A 71 1.36 -10.07 -0.04
N GLU A 72 2.03 -8.99 -0.44
CA GLU A 72 2.27 -7.82 0.42
C GLU A 72 0.95 -7.12 0.81
N ALA A 73 -0.04 -7.05 -0.10
CA ALA A 73 -1.36 -6.53 0.25
C ALA A 73 -2.05 -7.35 1.35
N GLY A 74 -1.91 -8.68 1.32
CA GLY A 74 -2.41 -9.57 2.37
C GLY A 74 -1.69 -9.37 3.70
N GLU A 75 -0.37 -9.21 3.70
CA GLU A 75 0.40 -8.92 4.92
C GLU A 75 0.03 -7.56 5.52
N ALA A 76 -0.12 -6.54 4.66
CA ALA A 76 -0.55 -5.20 5.06
C ALA A 76 -1.95 -5.18 5.71
N LEU A 77 -2.91 -5.94 5.15
CA LEU A 77 -4.24 -6.12 5.75
C LEU A 77 -4.15 -6.76 7.14
N GLY A 78 -3.33 -7.81 7.28
CA GLY A 78 -3.08 -8.46 8.56
C GLY A 78 -2.47 -7.50 9.59
N ALA A 79 -1.52 -6.67 9.16
CA ALA A 79 -0.90 -5.66 10.03
C ALA A 79 -1.94 -4.66 10.56
N ILE A 80 -2.79 -4.10 9.70
CA ILE A 80 -3.83 -3.13 10.11
C ILE A 80 -4.86 -3.79 11.05
N GLY A 81 -5.35 -4.99 10.71
CA GLY A 81 -6.36 -5.72 11.50
C GLY A 81 -5.87 -6.15 12.89
N SER A 82 -4.56 -6.40 13.04
CA SER A 82 -3.95 -6.74 14.33
C SER A 82 -3.99 -5.57 15.33
N CYS A 83 -3.91 -4.32 14.85
CA CYS A 83 -3.99 -3.14 15.70
C CYS A 83 -5.43 -2.89 16.20
N SER A 84 -6.44 -3.19 15.38
CA SER A 84 -7.85 -3.03 15.74
C SER A 84 -8.32 -4.09 16.77
N SER A 85 -7.75 -5.30 16.73
CA SER A 85 -8.11 -6.40 17.64
C SER A 85 -7.51 -6.29 19.05
N ALA A 86 -6.61 -5.33 19.29
CA ALA A 86 -5.90 -5.15 20.56
C ALA A 86 -6.45 -3.99 21.42
N ALA A 87 -7.54 -3.34 21.00
CA ALA A 87 -8.24 -2.27 21.72
C ALA A 87 -9.55 -2.78 22.33
#